data_AF-A0A970LY79-F1
#
_entry.id   AF-A0A970LY79-F1
#
_cell.length_a   1.000
_cell.length_b   1.000
_cell.length_c   1.000
_cell.angle_alpha   90.00
_cell.angle_beta   90.00
_cell.angle_gamma   90.00
#
_symmetry.space_group_name_H-M   'P 1'
#
loop_
_entity.id
_entity.type
_entity.pdbx_description
1 polymer ?
#
loop_
_entity_poly.entity_id
_entity_poly.type
_entity_poly.pdbx_seq_one_letter_code
_entity_poly.pdbx_strand_id
1 'polypeptide(L)'
;MLNHLQNLKDSLIQEFFQLYEQYEPDQLYACALVLNEYLGIDYLAVSSTRSLFSEQEDSAEYLSEADKWNVEKWRYRTQTHSAQGLHQFKNIFADYFKQRYIYGNPLLNSPDTPQYNHLELLLDIFQQAKQALSNAYGLDLSQIVFLIHIPKQHDFEIYSAQFLNAPSALLDEFLLAHHVQHTVQTTNTQHNKLKLQQVDKDLLTDLAQLLEIEPYDYLSIAHEAYLLTLEPSFIDSNLYVQRLIQHVAAMDSHEQGEFALHKEEITQRIQQFYAT
;
A
#
# COMPACT_ATOMS: atom_id res chain seq x y z
N MET A 1 4.19 20.76 -17.54
CA MET A 1 4.49 19.93 -16.36
C MET A 1 4.40 20.74 -15.07
N LEU A 2 5.18 21.82 -14.89
CA LEU A 2 5.09 22.73 -13.73
C LEU A 2 3.67 23.24 -13.43
N ASN A 3 2.92 23.68 -14.45
CA ASN A 3 1.54 24.13 -14.25
C ASN A 3 0.59 23.02 -13.75
N HIS A 4 0.80 21.77 -14.16
CA HIS A 4 -0.03 20.65 -13.69
C HIS A 4 0.33 20.24 -12.25
N LEU A 5 1.61 20.25 -11.91
CA LEU A 5 2.07 20.00 -10.53
C LEU A 5 1.58 21.09 -9.58
N GLN A 6 1.63 22.36 -10.02
CA GLN A 6 1.09 23.49 -9.28
C GLN A 6 -0.43 23.34 -9.08
N ASN A 7 -1.17 22.97 -10.14
CA ASN A 7 -2.61 22.73 -10.03
C ASN A 7 -2.94 21.55 -9.09
N LEU A 8 -2.11 20.51 -9.03
CA LEU A 8 -2.30 19.39 -8.10
C LEU A 8 -2.08 19.84 -6.67
N LYS A 9 -1.01 20.59 -6.43
CA LYS A 9 -0.73 21.20 -5.12
C LYS A 9 -1.90 22.10 -4.69
N ASP A 10 -2.38 22.97 -5.56
CA ASP A 10 -3.48 23.89 -5.26
C ASP A 10 -4.80 23.13 -5.00
N SER A 11 -5.04 22.03 -5.72
CA SER A 11 -6.20 21.14 -5.47
C SER A 11 -6.10 20.45 -4.11
N LEU A 12 -4.94 19.92 -3.73
CA LEU A 12 -4.70 19.32 -2.41
C LEU A 12 -4.92 20.33 -1.28
N ILE A 13 -4.45 21.57 -1.47
CA ILE A 13 -4.64 22.66 -0.51
C ILE A 13 -6.13 22.96 -0.33
N GLN A 14 -6.87 23.13 -1.43
CA GLN A 14 -8.30 23.43 -1.38
C GLN A 14 -9.11 22.31 -0.74
N GLU A 15 -8.86 21.07 -1.15
CA GLU A 15 -9.61 19.91 -0.66
C GLU A 15 -9.34 19.63 0.83
N PHE A 16 -8.08 19.74 1.26
CA PHE A 16 -7.76 19.65 2.68
C PHE A 16 -8.41 20.79 3.47
N PHE A 17 -8.33 22.03 2.98
CA PHE A 17 -8.88 23.19 3.69
C PHE A 17 -10.40 23.09 3.85
N GLN A 18 -11.13 22.60 2.84
CA GLN A 18 -12.56 22.35 2.94
C GLN A 18 -12.90 21.33 4.04
N LEU A 19 -12.16 20.23 4.10
CA LEU A 19 -12.33 19.24 5.16
C LEU A 19 -11.93 19.79 6.54
N TYR A 20 -10.87 20.59 6.59
CA TYR A 20 -10.44 21.24 7.81
C TYR A 20 -11.52 22.19 8.33
N GLU A 21 -12.04 23.12 7.53
CA GLU A 21 -13.12 24.03 7.97
C GLU A 21 -14.38 23.30 8.42
N GLN A 22 -14.72 22.19 7.76
CA GLN A 22 -15.92 21.43 8.09
C GLN A 22 -15.80 20.66 9.42
N TYR A 23 -14.60 20.17 9.74
CA TYR A 23 -14.37 19.25 10.86
C TYR A 23 -13.37 19.78 11.92
N GLU A 24 -12.95 21.04 11.83
CA GLU A 24 -12.16 21.75 12.85
C GLU A 24 -12.75 21.63 14.26
N PRO A 25 -14.08 21.81 14.50
CA PRO A 25 -14.64 21.69 15.84
C PRO A 25 -14.56 20.26 16.39
N ASP A 26 -14.39 19.25 15.54
CA ASP A 26 -14.30 17.84 15.92
C ASP A 26 -12.85 17.40 16.23
N GLN A 27 -11.89 18.32 16.20
CA GLN A 27 -10.45 18.11 16.44
C GLN A 27 -9.86 17.00 15.57
N LEU A 28 -9.39 17.39 14.39
CA LEU A 28 -8.69 16.50 13.46
C LEU A 28 -7.35 16.04 14.06
N TYR A 29 -7.07 14.74 14.00
CA TYR A 29 -5.79 14.16 14.42
C TYR A 29 -5.03 13.49 13.28
N ALA A 30 -5.70 13.19 12.15
CA ALA A 30 -5.07 12.53 11.02
C ALA A 30 -5.65 12.95 9.67
N CYS A 31 -4.81 12.90 8.64
CA CYS A 31 -5.12 13.20 7.25
C CYS A 31 -4.37 12.22 6.33
N ALA A 32 -5.10 11.53 5.47
CA ALA A 32 -4.56 10.53 4.55
C ALA A 32 -4.88 10.90 3.09
N LEU A 33 -3.86 10.89 2.24
CA LEU A 33 -4.04 10.86 0.79
C LEU A 33 -4.17 9.40 0.36
N VAL A 34 -5.35 9.00 -0.13
CA VAL A 34 -5.63 7.61 -0.50
C VAL A 34 -5.37 7.40 -1.99
N LEU A 35 -4.50 6.45 -2.29
CA LEU A 35 -4.21 5.99 -3.64
C LEU A 35 -4.93 4.66 -3.91
N ASN A 36 -5.28 4.40 -5.17
CA ASN A 36 -5.75 3.08 -5.59
C ASN A 36 -4.59 2.11 -5.87
N GLU A 37 -4.93 0.84 -6.17
CA GLU A 37 -3.97 -0.21 -6.53
C GLU A 37 -3.11 0.13 -7.77
N TYR A 38 -3.51 1.13 -8.56
CA TYR A 38 -2.77 1.62 -9.73
C TYR A 38 -1.99 2.93 -9.44
N LEU A 39 -1.81 3.29 -8.18
CA LEU A 39 -1.12 4.51 -7.71
C LEU A 39 -1.76 5.82 -8.20
N GLY A 40 -3.02 5.77 -8.59
CA GLY A 40 -3.82 6.96 -8.88
C GLY A 40 -4.44 7.52 -7.60
N ILE A 41 -4.54 8.85 -7.50
CA ILE A 41 -5.19 9.52 -6.38
C ILE A 41 -6.70 9.28 -6.46
N ASP A 42 -7.27 8.71 -5.39
CA ASP A 42 -8.70 8.47 -5.29
C ASP A 42 -9.40 9.57 -4.49
N TYR A 43 -8.98 9.82 -3.25
CA TYR A 43 -9.58 10.84 -2.38
C TYR A 43 -8.64 11.23 -1.24
N LEU A 44 -8.97 12.35 -0.57
CA LEU A 44 -8.35 12.74 0.69
C LEU A 44 -9.32 12.42 1.83
N ALA A 45 -8.80 11.82 2.90
CA ALA A 45 -9.56 11.43 4.08
C ALA A 45 -9.00 12.07 5.33
N VAL A 46 -9.87 12.42 6.28
CA VAL A 46 -9.47 12.95 7.59
C VAL A 46 -10.13 12.16 8.70
N SER A 47 -9.51 12.16 9.87
CA SER A 47 -10.04 11.53 11.07
C SER A 47 -10.00 12.48 12.25
N SER A 48 -11.05 12.45 13.07
CA SER A 48 -11.29 13.39 14.17
C SER A 48 -11.46 12.67 15.50
N THR A 49 -11.13 13.30 16.62
CA THR A 49 -11.26 12.66 17.94
C THR A 49 -12.70 12.28 18.23
N ARG A 50 -13.67 13.07 17.74
CA ARG A 50 -15.10 12.76 17.81
C ARG A 50 -15.49 11.48 17.08
N SER A 51 -14.77 11.12 16.01
CA SER A 51 -15.04 9.88 15.28
C SER A 51 -14.69 8.61 16.06
N LEU A 52 -13.98 8.70 17.19
CA LEU A 52 -13.49 7.56 17.98
C LEU A 52 -14.47 7.05 19.06
N PHE A 53 -15.77 7.33 18.97
CA PHE A 53 -16.69 7.10 20.09
C PHE A 53 -17.15 5.62 20.26
N SER A 54 -17.04 5.16 21.51
CA SER A 54 -17.45 3.92 22.19
C SER A 54 -18.30 2.86 21.46
N GLU A 55 -17.99 1.57 21.70
CA GLU A 55 -18.70 0.34 21.26
C GLU A 55 -20.21 0.26 21.59
N GLN A 56 -20.75 1.24 22.33
CA GLN A 56 -22.15 1.30 22.77
C GLN A 56 -23.04 2.21 21.91
N GLU A 57 -22.46 3.05 21.04
CA GLU A 57 -23.20 3.92 20.13
C GLU A 57 -23.14 3.43 18.67
N ASP A 58 -23.94 4.04 17.79
CA ASP A 58 -24.20 3.56 16.43
C ASP A 58 -22.90 3.24 15.66
N SER A 59 -22.68 1.95 15.35
CA SER A 59 -21.49 1.47 14.64
C SER A 59 -21.40 1.95 13.20
N ALA A 60 -22.47 2.58 12.68
CA ALA A 60 -22.44 3.28 11.40
C ALA A 60 -21.75 4.66 11.50
N GLU A 61 -21.77 5.32 12.67
CA GLU A 61 -21.28 6.69 12.85
C GLU A 61 -19.88 6.76 13.48
N TYR A 62 -19.49 5.77 14.30
CA TYR A 62 -18.24 5.82 15.09
C TYR A 62 -17.24 4.69 14.80
N LEU A 63 -15.96 4.99 15.02
CA LEU A 63 -14.82 4.09 14.89
C LEU A 63 -14.38 3.59 16.27
N SER A 64 -14.04 2.30 16.35
CA SER A 64 -13.40 1.75 17.55
C SER A 64 -11.99 2.34 17.74
N GLU A 65 -11.51 2.44 18.99
CA GLU A 65 -10.14 2.88 19.26
C GLU A 65 -9.09 1.97 18.60
N ALA A 66 -9.38 0.68 18.45
CA ALA A 66 -8.52 -0.27 17.75
C ALA A 66 -8.39 0.02 16.24
N ASP A 67 -9.41 0.67 15.66
CA ASP A 67 -9.47 1.06 14.25
C ASP A 67 -9.07 2.51 13.99
N LYS A 68 -8.56 3.23 15.01
CA LYS A 68 -8.15 4.64 14.93
C LYS A 68 -7.30 4.94 13.69
N TRP A 69 -6.31 4.11 13.40
CA TRP A 69 -5.38 4.28 12.28
C TRP A 69 -5.75 3.48 11.03
N ASN A 70 -6.94 2.85 10.99
CA ASN A 70 -7.42 2.15 9.81
C ASN A 70 -8.09 3.11 8.82
N VAL A 71 -7.31 3.60 7.85
CA VAL A 71 -7.72 4.59 6.85
C VAL A 71 -8.93 4.13 6.03
N GLU A 72 -9.07 2.83 5.74
CA GLU A 72 -10.20 2.29 4.97
C GLU A 72 -11.54 2.47 5.70
N LYS A 73 -11.50 2.52 7.03
CA LYS A 73 -12.70 2.70 7.88
C LYS A 73 -13.03 4.17 8.14
N TRP A 74 -12.13 5.11 7.82
CA TRP A 74 -12.37 6.55 8.03
C TRP A 74 -13.54 7.04 7.18
N ARG A 75 -14.42 7.82 7.79
CA ARG A 75 -15.70 8.23 7.17
C ARG A 75 -15.65 9.60 6.52
N TYR A 76 -14.83 10.52 7.03
CA TYR A 76 -14.71 11.87 6.48
C TYR A 76 -13.76 11.87 5.30
N ARG A 77 -14.33 12.00 4.09
CA ARG A 77 -13.62 11.92 2.81
C ARG A 77 -14.08 13.05 1.91
N THR A 78 -13.21 13.49 1.02
CA THR A 78 -13.58 14.38 -0.09
C THR A 78 -14.64 13.70 -0.96
N GLN A 79 -15.79 14.35 -1.15
CA GLN A 79 -16.88 13.80 -1.96
C GLN A 79 -16.44 13.73 -3.44
N THR A 80 -16.73 12.61 -4.10
CA THR A 80 -16.38 12.37 -5.52
C THR A 80 -16.91 13.44 -6.48
N HIS A 81 -17.96 14.17 -6.09
CA HIS A 81 -18.55 15.24 -6.89
C HIS A 81 -17.79 16.58 -6.81
N SER A 82 -17.03 16.83 -5.73
CA SER A 82 -16.21 18.03 -5.52
C SER A 82 -14.72 17.80 -5.80
N ALA A 83 -14.25 16.55 -5.77
CA ALA A 83 -12.87 16.15 -6.08
C ALA A 83 -12.53 16.19 -7.59
N GLN A 84 -13.15 17.09 -8.36
CA GLN A 84 -12.91 17.22 -9.80
C GLN A 84 -11.43 17.53 -10.09
N GLY A 85 -10.72 18.21 -9.19
CA GLY A 85 -9.29 18.47 -9.27
C GLY A 85 -8.49 17.17 -9.20
N LEU A 86 -8.57 16.44 -8.08
CA LEU A 86 -7.80 15.20 -7.90
C LEU A 86 -8.17 14.09 -8.92
N HIS A 87 -9.44 13.94 -9.28
CA HIS A 87 -9.86 12.95 -10.28
C HIS A 87 -9.38 13.30 -11.71
N GLN A 88 -9.21 14.58 -12.06
CA GLN A 88 -8.60 14.96 -13.35
C GLN A 88 -7.14 14.51 -13.45
N PHE A 89 -6.43 14.41 -12.32
CA PHE A 89 -5.05 13.95 -12.29
C PHE A 89 -4.88 12.45 -12.53
N LYS A 90 -5.92 11.64 -12.37
CA LYS A 90 -5.94 10.21 -12.74
C LYS A 90 -5.52 9.99 -14.21
N ASN A 91 -5.93 10.90 -15.10
CA ASN A 91 -5.64 10.82 -16.54
C ASN A 91 -4.33 11.51 -16.93
N ILE A 92 -3.94 12.59 -16.23
CA ILE A 92 -2.75 13.39 -16.56
C ILE A 92 -1.46 12.59 -16.32
N PHE A 93 -1.40 11.81 -15.24
CA PHE A 93 -0.27 10.92 -15.01
C PHE A 93 -0.21 9.81 -16.05
N ALA A 94 -1.35 9.19 -16.39
CA ALA A 94 -1.39 8.17 -17.44
C ALA A 94 -0.86 8.69 -18.78
N ASP A 95 -1.16 9.94 -19.16
CA ASP A 95 -0.67 10.54 -20.41
C ASP A 95 0.81 10.98 -20.33
N TYR A 96 1.28 11.46 -19.17
CA TYR A 96 2.70 11.72 -18.91
C TYR A 96 3.54 10.43 -19.00
N PHE A 97 3.06 9.35 -18.38
CA PHE A 97 3.71 8.05 -18.40
C PHE A 97 3.64 7.41 -19.79
N LYS A 98 2.51 7.53 -20.51
CA LYS A 98 2.46 7.14 -21.92
C LYS A 98 3.50 7.87 -22.74
N GLN A 99 3.78 9.15 -22.51
CA GLN A 99 4.81 9.88 -23.27
C GLN A 99 6.25 9.45 -22.91
N ARG A 100 6.48 8.97 -21.68
CA ARG A 100 7.83 8.62 -21.17
C ARG A 100 8.16 7.12 -21.21
N TYR A 101 7.16 6.26 -21.19
CA TYR A 101 7.25 4.80 -21.20
C TYR A 101 6.60 4.18 -22.44
N ILE A 102 6.56 4.88 -23.59
CA ILE A 102 6.40 4.18 -24.87
C ILE A 102 7.59 3.24 -24.98
N TYR A 103 7.33 1.95 -24.77
CA TYR A 103 8.28 0.88 -25.03
C TYR A 103 8.94 1.13 -26.39
N GLY A 104 10.24 1.42 -26.39
CA GLY A 104 11.08 1.42 -27.59
C GLY A 104 11.40 2.76 -28.26
N ASN A 105 11.48 3.90 -27.54
CA ASN A 105 12.05 5.12 -28.12
C ASN A 105 13.49 5.40 -27.62
N PRO A 106 14.54 4.95 -28.34
CA PRO A 106 15.94 5.00 -27.89
C PRO A 106 16.56 6.40 -27.83
N LEU A 107 15.79 7.46 -28.08
CA LEU A 107 16.27 8.85 -28.10
C LEU A 107 16.03 9.62 -26.79
N LEU A 108 15.39 9.03 -25.78
CA LEU A 108 15.11 9.68 -24.48
C LEU A 108 15.98 9.17 -23.32
N ASN A 109 16.92 8.26 -23.58
CA ASN A 109 17.98 7.89 -22.63
C ASN A 109 19.03 9.02 -22.56
N SER A 110 18.61 10.21 -22.13
CA SER A 110 19.53 11.25 -21.66
C SER A 110 19.92 10.92 -20.22
N PRO A 111 21.20 10.84 -19.87
CA PRO A 111 21.68 10.46 -18.53
C PRO A 111 21.38 11.50 -17.44
N ASP A 112 20.85 12.68 -17.79
CA ASP A 112 20.71 13.83 -16.88
C ASP A 112 19.29 14.11 -16.35
N THR A 113 18.31 13.26 -16.64
CA THR A 113 16.98 13.39 -15.99
C THR A 113 16.87 12.42 -14.82
N PRO A 114 16.82 12.89 -13.56
CA PRO A 114 16.62 12.02 -12.41
C PRO A 114 15.32 11.22 -12.61
N GLN A 115 15.45 9.89 -12.53
CA GLN A 115 14.33 8.96 -12.54
C GLN A 115 13.61 9.09 -11.19
N TYR A 116 12.82 10.14 -11.00
CA TYR A 116 11.99 10.27 -9.80
C TYR A 116 10.93 9.17 -9.78
N ASN A 117 10.86 8.42 -8.69
CA ASN A 117 9.79 7.47 -8.46
C ASN A 117 8.46 8.24 -8.32
N HIS A 118 7.38 7.74 -8.92
CA HIS A 118 6.06 8.40 -8.91
C HIS A 118 5.60 8.75 -7.49
N LEU A 119 5.87 7.84 -6.56
CA LEU A 119 5.54 8.00 -5.15
C LEU A 119 6.36 9.09 -4.46
N GLU A 120 7.64 9.23 -4.79
CA GLU A 120 8.50 10.30 -4.25
C GLU A 120 8.05 11.66 -4.74
N LEU A 121 7.69 11.77 -6.03
CA LEU A 121 7.16 13.01 -6.59
C LEU A 121 5.85 13.42 -5.88
N LEU A 122 4.94 12.46 -5.63
CA LEU A 122 3.71 12.72 -4.89
C LEU A 122 3.99 13.14 -3.45
N LEU A 123 4.94 12.46 -2.79
CA LEU A 123 5.37 12.77 -1.43
C LEU A 123 5.90 14.21 -1.33
N ASP A 124 6.76 14.61 -2.26
CA ASP A 124 7.31 15.97 -2.33
C ASP A 124 6.21 17.02 -2.56
N ILE A 125 5.27 16.75 -3.47
CA ILE A 125 4.16 17.69 -3.72
C ILE A 125 3.28 17.80 -2.49
N PHE A 126 3.01 16.69 -1.80
CA PHE A 126 2.17 16.71 -0.61
C PHE A 126 2.85 17.46 0.54
N GLN A 127 4.17 17.29 0.70
CA GLN A 127 4.97 18.08 1.63
C GLN A 127 4.90 19.58 1.30
N GLN A 128 5.06 19.94 0.03
CA GLN A 128 4.95 21.34 -0.42
C GLN A 128 3.55 21.92 -0.20
N ALA A 129 2.49 21.12 -0.43
CA ALA A 129 1.11 21.52 -0.16
C ALA A 129 0.89 21.78 1.34
N LYS A 130 1.40 20.90 2.21
CA LYS A 130 1.35 21.06 3.67
C LYS A 130 2.06 22.34 4.14
N GLN A 131 3.26 22.59 3.63
CA GLN A 131 4.01 23.82 3.95
C GLN A 131 3.27 25.07 3.46
N ALA A 132 2.71 25.02 2.24
CA ALA A 132 1.91 26.11 1.69
C ALA A 132 0.63 26.37 2.52
N LEU A 133 -0.05 25.31 2.99
CA LEU A 133 -1.22 25.41 3.87
C LEU A 133 -0.88 26.13 5.18
N SER A 134 0.18 25.71 5.86
CA SER A 134 0.62 26.33 7.11
C SER A 134 0.99 27.81 6.91
N ASN A 135 1.70 28.12 5.82
CA ASN A 135 2.11 29.49 5.50
C ASN A 135 0.95 30.40 5.06
N ALA A 136 -0.01 29.88 4.28
CA ALA A 136 -1.10 30.67 3.71
C ALA A 136 -2.25 30.91 4.70
N TYR A 137 -2.56 29.91 5.54
CA TYR A 137 -3.71 29.94 6.45
C TYR A 137 -3.32 30.02 7.93
N GLY A 138 -2.02 29.97 8.25
CA GLY A 138 -1.53 30.06 9.63
C GLY A 138 -1.95 28.88 10.52
N LEU A 139 -2.27 27.74 9.91
CA LEU A 139 -2.77 26.55 10.62
C LEU A 139 -1.63 25.85 11.37
N ASP A 140 -1.89 25.48 12.62
CA ASP A 140 -1.01 24.61 13.39
C ASP A 140 -1.26 23.14 13.01
N LEU A 141 -0.53 22.70 12.00
CA LEU A 141 -0.60 21.33 11.48
C LEU A 141 0.22 20.33 12.31
N SER A 142 0.78 20.73 13.46
CA SER A 142 1.57 19.84 14.31
C SER A 142 0.73 18.77 15.02
N GLN A 143 -0.56 19.02 15.18
CA GLN A 143 -1.52 18.13 15.84
C GLN A 143 -2.21 17.17 14.88
N ILE A 144 -1.87 17.20 13.59
CA ILE A 144 -2.45 16.33 12.54
C ILE A 144 -1.33 15.50 11.91
N VAL A 145 -1.51 14.19 11.89
CA VAL A 145 -0.61 13.26 11.19
C VAL A 145 -1.02 13.17 9.72
N PHE A 146 -0.10 13.53 8.81
CA PHE A 146 -0.30 13.43 7.36
C PHE A 146 0.36 12.18 6.80
N LEU A 147 -0.35 11.38 6.01
CA LEU A 147 0.19 10.15 5.44
C LEU A 147 -0.34 9.88 4.03
N ILE A 148 0.34 9.01 3.29
CA ILE A 148 -0.13 8.48 2.01
C ILE A 148 -0.50 7.02 2.23
N HIS A 149 -1.77 6.69 2.01
CA HIS A 149 -2.28 5.34 2.15
C HIS A 149 -2.36 4.66 0.78
N ILE A 150 -1.73 3.48 0.68
CA ILE A 150 -1.82 2.61 -0.49
C ILE A 150 -2.33 1.24 -0.02
N PRO A 151 -3.40 0.71 -0.62
CA PRO A 151 -3.90 -0.62 -0.28
C PRO A 151 -2.79 -1.66 -0.34
N LYS A 152 -2.66 -2.45 0.73
CA LYS A 152 -1.71 -3.58 0.85
C LYS A 152 -0.22 -3.17 0.94
N GLN A 153 0.14 -1.89 0.98
CA GLN A 153 1.52 -1.41 1.11
C GLN A 153 1.74 -0.58 2.39
N HIS A 154 1.82 -1.27 3.53
CA HIS A 154 1.98 -0.65 4.85
C HIS A 154 3.37 0.00 5.05
N ASP A 155 4.42 -0.53 4.43
CA ASP A 155 5.78 0.02 4.56
C ASP A 155 5.88 1.45 4.02
N PHE A 156 5.21 1.71 2.88
CA PHE A 156 5.19 3.03 2.29
C PHE A 156 4.34 4.01 3.11
N GLU A 157 3.26 3.53 3.74
CA GLU A 157 2.42 4.33 4.62
C GLU A 157 3.24 4.84 5.83
N ILE A 158 4.01 3.95 6.47
CA ILE A 158 4.94 4.29 7.55
C ILE A 158 6.00 5.30 7.09
N TYR A 159 6.64 5.03 5.96
CA TYR A 159 7.66 5.92 5.40
C TYR A 159 7.10 7.32 5.10
N SER A 160 5.92 7.39 4.48
CA SER A 160 5.27 8.65 4.14
C SER A 160 4.91 9.46 5.39
N ALA A 161 4.41 8.80 6.44
CA ALA A 161 4.07 9.44 7.70
C ALA A 161 5.32 10.01 8.42
N GLN A 162 6.44 9.29 8.39
CA GLN A 162 7.70 9.75 8.95
C GLN A 162 8.29 10.93 8.17
N PHE A 163 8.13 10.94 6.84
CA PHE A 163 8.66 12.00 5.98
C PHE A 163 7.84 13.30 6.07
N LEU A 164 6.50 13.19 6.13
CA LEU A 164 5.61 14.34 6.07
C LEU A 164 5.44 15.04 7.43
N ASN A 165 5.71 14.37 8.54
CA ASN A 165 5.43 14.88 9.89
C ASN A 165 6.68 15.10 10.72
N ALA A 166 6.65 16.15 11.54
CA ALA A 166 7.62 16.32 12.60
C ALA A 166 7.38 15.25 13.70
N PRO A 167 8.41 14.91 14.49
CA PRO A 167 8.24 13.99 15.62
C PRO A 167 7.18 14.53 16.59
N SER A 168 6.12 13.76 16.80
CA SER A 168 4.99 14.10 17.67
C SER A 168 4.46 12.85 18.36
N ALA A 169 3.80 13.02 19.51
CA ALA A 169 3.23 11.91 20.25
C ALA A 169 2.17 11.13 19.42
N LEU A 170 1.47 11.81 18.50
CA LEU A 170 0.51 11.18 17.59
C LEU A 170 1.20 10.36 16.50
N LEU A 171 2.36 10.80 16.01
CA LEU A 171 3.17 10.02 15.08
C LEU A 171 3.71 8.76 15.78
N ASP A 172 4.19 8.89 17.02
CA ASP A 172 4.66 7.74 17.80
C ASP A 172 3.51 6.75 18.05
N GLU A 173 2.31 7.24 18.37
CA GLU A 173 1.11 6.42 18.53
C GLU A 173 0.73 5.70 17.23
N PHE A 174 0.77 6.39 16.09
CA PHE A 174 0.55 5.80 14.77
C PHE A 174 1.57 4.70 14.46
N LEU A 175 2.85 4.97 14.69
CA LEU A 175 3.91 3.99 14.49
C LEU A 175 3.69 2.77 15.38
N LEU A 176 3.42 2.95 16.68
CA LEU A 176 3.13 1.85 17.60
C LEU A 176 1.91 1.04 17.16
N ALA A 177 0.82 1.69 16.73
CA ALA A 177 -0.36 1.00 16.23
C ALA A 177 -0.07 0.17 14.98
N HIS A 178 0.73 0.68 14.03
CA HIS A 178 1.15 -0.07 12.85
C HIS A 178 2.14 -1.20 13.17
N HIS A 179 3.01 -1.04 14.17
CA HIS A 179 3.88 -2.13 14.67
C HIS A 179 3.07 -3.22 15.39
N VAL A 180 2.07 -2.83 16.20
CA VAL A 180 1.14 -3.76 16.84
C VAL A 180 0.28 -4.45 15.79
N GLN A 181 -0.21 -3.74 14.78
CA GLN A 181 -0.91 -4.36 13.65
C GLN A 181 0.01 -5.26 12.82
N HIS A 182 1.31 -5.00 12.68
CA HIS A 182 2.24 -5.94 12.02
C HIS A 182 2.52 -7.20 12.86
N THR A 183 2.60 -7.07 14.20
CA THR A 183 2.77 -8.21 15.12
C THR A 183 1.47 -8.99 15.32
N VAL A 184 0.33 -8.31 15.22
CA VAL A 184 -1.01 -8.90 15.22
C VAL A 184 -1.41 -9.35 13.81
N GLN A 185 -0.84 -8.90 12.70
CA GLN A 185 -1.06 -9.50 11.36
C GLN A 185 -0.18 -10.73 11.14
N THR A 186 0.96 -10.81 11.83
CA THR A 186 1.75 -12.05 11.88
C THR A 186 1.16 -13.10 12.83
N THR A 187 0.38 -12.71 13.86
CA THR A 187 -0.28 -13.66 14.80
C THR A 187 -1.80 -13.83 14.59
N ASN A 188 -2.51 -12.79 14.16
CA ASN A 188 -3.85 -12.83 13.53
C ASN A 188 -3.72 -12.84 12.00
N THR A 189 -2.97 -13.79 11.48
CA THR A 189 -3.58 -14.65 10.46
C THR A 189 -4.75 -15.37 11.14
N GLN A 190 -5.82 -14.61 11.47
CA GLN A 190 -7.11 -15.25 11.59
C GLN A 190 -7.29 -15.93 10.24
N HIS A 191 -7.32 -17.25 10.31
CA HIS A 191 -7.66 -18.19 9.28
C HIS A 191 -8.99 -17.77 8.64
N ASN A 192 -8.95 -16.71 7.82
CA ASN A 192 -9.90 -16.48 6.77
C ASN A 192 -9.66 -17.66 5.86
N LYS A 193 -10.42 -18.73 6.09
CA LYS A 193 -10.41 -19.98 5.33
C LYS A 193 -10.09 -19.64 3.89
N LEU A 194 -8.83 -19.84 3.47
CA LEU A 194 -8.45 -19.59 2.10
C LEU A 194 -9.24 -20.64 1.34
N LYS A 195 -10.32 -20.23 0.68
CA LYS A 195 -11.15 -21.16 -0.07
C LYS A 195 -10.38 -21.49 -1.34
N LEU A 196 -9.44 -22.42 -1.20
CA LEU A 196 -8.59 -22.90 -2.29
C LEU A 196 -9.51 -23.44 -3.38
N GLN A 197 -9.36 -22.87 -4.58
CA GLN A 197 -9.93 -23.44 -5.79
C GLN A 197 -9.22 -24.74 -6.13
N GLN A 198 -9.79 -25.52 -7.05
CA GLN A 198 -9.15 -26.77 -7.48
C GLN A 198 -7.75 -26.51 -8.05
N VAL A 199 -7.60 -25.45 -8.84
CA VAL A 199 -6.33 -25.00 -9.41
C VAL A 199 -5.28 -24.72 -8.33
N ASP A 200 -5.68 -24.08 -7.22
CA ASP A 200 -4.77 -23.79 -6.11
C ASP A 200 -4.24 -25.08 -5.45
N LYS A 201 -5.10 -26.09 -5.32
CA LYS A 201 -4.74 -27.38 -4.72
C LYS A 201 -3.84 -28.19 -5.63
N ASP A 202 -4.11 -28.16 -6.93
CA ASP A 202 -3.32 -28.85 -7.95
C ASP A 202 -1.90 -28.26 -7.95
N LEU A 203 -1.76 -26.92 -8.05
CA LEU A 203 -0.45 -26.24 -7.99
C LEU A 203 0.31 -26.48 -6.69
N LEU A 204 -0.37 -26.46 -5.53
CA LEU A 204 0.27 -26.75 -4.24
C LEU A 204 0.70 -28.21 -4.12
N THR A 205 -0.03 -29.12 -4.76
CA THR A 205 0.29 -30.55 -4.81
C THR A 205 1.49 -30.80 -5.73
N ASP A 206 1.53 -30.16 -6.89
CA ASP A 206 2.66 -30.25 -7.82
C ASP A 206 3.93 -29.69 -7.17
N LEU A 207 3.83 -28.53 -6.51
CA LEU A 207 4.93 -27.97 -5.73
C LEU A 207 5.40 -28.91 -4.61
N ALA A 208 4.48 -29.57 -3.91
CA ALA A 208 4.84 -30.54 -2.85
C ALA A 208 5.57 -31.76 -3.42
N GLN A 209 5.12 -32.28 -4.57
CA GLN A 209 5.78 -33.40 -5.25
C GLN A 209 7.19 -33.06 -5.69
N LEU A 210 7.44 -31.83 -6.17
CA LEU A 210 8.78 -31.36 -6.52
C LEU A 210 9.75 -31.42 -5.33
N LEU A 211 9.26 -31.16 -4.11
CA LEU A 211 10.09 -31.20 -2.90
C LEU A 211 10.42 -32.63 -2.43
N GLU A 212 9.63 -33.63 -2.85
CA GLU A 212 9.84 -35.04 -2.48
C GLU A 212 10.87 -35.76 -3.35
N ILE A 213 11.31 -35.15 -4.46
CA ILE A 213 12.31 -35.74 -5.37
C ILE A 213 13.69 -35.76 -4.70
N GLU A 214 14.31 -36.94 -4.62
CA GLU A 214 15.71 -37.12 -4.17
C GLU A 214 16.63 -37.47 -5.35
N PRO A 215 17.82 -36.83 -5.46
CA PRO A 215 18.41 -35.86 -4.54
C PRO A 215 17.74 -34.48 -4.63
N TYR A 216 17.59 -33.82 -3.48
CA TYR A 216 17.02 -32.48 -3.41
C TYR A 216 18.02 -31.46 -3.99
N ASP A 217 17.67 -30.86 -5.12
CA ASP A 217 18.48 -29.83 -5.78
C ASP A 217 17.66 -28.54 -5.91
N TYR A 218 18.12 -27.49 -5.24
CA TYR A 218 17.47 -26.18 -5.21
C TYR A 218 17.32 -25.57 -6.60
N LEU A 219 18.32 -25.74 -7.48
CA LEU A 219 18.28 -25.19 -8.83
C LEU A 219 17.22 -25.89 -9.68
N SER A 220 17.17 -27.22 -9.58
CA SER A 220 16.17 -28.03 -10.27
C SER A 220 14.75 -27.69 -9.78
N ILE A 221 14.57 -27.53 -8.48
CA ILE A 221 13.26 -27.16 -7.89
C ILE A 221 12.85 -25.75 -8.28
N ALA A 222 13.78 -24.79 -8.30
CA ALA A 222 13.51 -23.43 -8.77
C ALA A 222 13.10 -23.42 -10.26
N HIS A 223 13.78 -24.23 -11.08
CA HIS A 223 13.44 -24.37 -12.49
C HIS A 223 12.05 -24.96 -12.69
N GLU A 224 11.70 -26.03 -11.99
CA GLU A 224 10.38 -26.66 -12.08
C GLU A 224 9.28 -25.73 -11.53
N ALA A 225 9.53 -25.01 -10.44
CA ALA A 225 8.61 -23.99 -9.95
C ALA A 225 8.42 -22.83 -10.95
N TYR A 226 9.47 -22.45 -11.68
CA TYR A 226 9.35 -21.48 -12.78
C TYR A 226 8.45 -22.01 -13.89
N LEU A 227 8.52 -23.30 -14.24
CA LEU A 227 7.62 -23.90 -15.23
C LEU A 227 6.15 -23.84 -14.78
N LEU A 228 5.86 -24.02 -13.48
CA LEU A 228 4.52 -23.84 -12.93
C LEU A 228 3.98 -22.41 -13.13
N THR A 229 4.85 -21.39 -13.14
CA THR A 229 4.42 -19.99 -13.40
C THR A 229 4.00 -19.73 -14.84
N LEU A 230 4.42 -20.59 -15.77
CA LEU A 230 4.11 -20.48 -17.20
C LEU A 230 2.81 -21.20 -17.58
N GLU A 231 2.21 -21.95 -16.65
CA GLU A 231 0.94 -22.61 -16.91
C GLU A 231 -0.21 -21.59 -17.07
N PRO A 232 -1.14 -21.80 -18.02
CA PRO A 232 -2.28 -20.90 -18.20
C PRO A 232 -3.15 -20.75 -16.94
N SER A 233 -3.25 -21.82 -16.16
CA SER A 233 -3.95 -21.92 -14.89
C SER A 233 -3.32 -21.10 -13.76
N PHE A 234 -2.05 -20.74 -13.89
CA PHE A 234 -1.32 -20.02 -12.84
C PHE A 234 -1.92 -18.64 -12.54
N ILE A 235 -2.35 -17.93 -13.58
CA ILE A 235 -2.91 -16.56 -13.47
C ILE A 235 -4.23 -16.58 -12.69
N ASP A 236 -5.00 -17.66 -12.81
CA ASP A 236 -6.30 -17.83 -12.16
C ASP A 236 -6.20 -18.33 -10.71
N SER A 237 -4.99 -18.68 -10.25
CA SER A 237 -4.75 -19.17 -8.89
C SER A 237 -4.71 -18.05 -7.85
N ASN A 238 -4.82 -18.40 -6.58
CA ASN A 238 -4.76 -17.48 -5.47
C ASN A 238 -3.41 -16.74 -5.41
N LEU A 239 -3.44 -15.42 -5.20
CA LEU A 239 -2.24 -14.57 -5.13
C LEU A 239 -1.19 -15.06 -4.12
N TYR A 240 -1.60 -15.67 -3.01
CA TYR A 240 -0.67 -16.25 -2.02
C TYR A 240 0.04 -17.50 -2.53
N VAL A 241 -0.66 -18.35 -3.31
CA VAL A 241 -0.07 -19.52 -3.99
C VAL A 241 0.87 -19.06 -5.11
N GLN A 242 0.47 -18.05 -5.89
CA GLN A 242 1.33 -17.44 -6.92
C GLN A 242 2.64 -16.92 -6.33
N ARG A 243 2.57 -16.17 -5.22
CA ARG A 243 3.75 -15.63 -4.53
C ARG A 243 4.67 -16.72 -3.99
N LEU A 244 4.10 -17.81 -3.44
CA LEU A 244 4.90 -18.94 -2.98
C LEU A 244 5.70 -19.54 -4.14
N ILE A 245 5.02 -19.86 -5.25
CA ILE A 245 5.66 -20.46 -6.44
C ILE A 245 6.69 -19.51 -7.05
N GLN A 246 6.41 -18.21 -7.13
CA GLN A 246 7.36 -17.21 -7.62
C GLN A 246 8.60 -17.07 -6.72
N HIS A 247 8.44 -17.16 -5.40
CA HIS A 247 9.59 -17.16 -4.49
C HIS A 247 10.43 -18.43 -4.63
N VAL A 248 9.81 -19.60 -4.82
CA VAL A 248 10.54 -20.85 -5.10
C VAL A 248 11.25 -20.75 -6.46
N ALA A 249 10.60 -20.19 -7.48
CA ALA A 249 11.18 -20.00 -8.80
C ALA A 249 12.38 -19.02 -8.83
N ALA A 250 12.41 -18.08 -7.89
CA ALA A 250 13.49 -17.09 -7.76
C ALA A 250 14.67 -17.58 -6.88
N MET A 251 14.64 -18.82 -6.40
CA MET A 251 15.74 -19.36 -5.59
C MET A 251 17.03 -19.46 -6.40
N ASP A 252 18.14 -19.01 -5.81
CA ASP A 252 19.49 -19.25 -6.31
C ASP A 252 20.04 -20.57 -5.73
N SER A 253 21.02 -21.14 -6.41
CA SER A 253 21.82 -22.31 -6.06
C SER A 253 22.54 -22.25 -4.69
N HIS A 254 22.47 -21.14 -3.96
CA HIS A 254 23.23 -20.90 -2.74
C HIS A 254 22.30 -21.02 -1.51
N GLU A 255 22.55 -21.99 -0.63
CA GLU A 255 21.82 -22.17 0.64
C GLU A 255 21.90 -20.96 1.60
N GLN A 256 22.82 -20.01 1.35
CA GLN A 256 23.02 -18.78 2.14
C GLN A 256 22.67 -17.50 1.37
N GLY A 257 22.04 -17.59 0.20
CA GLY A 257 21.57 -16.42 -0.55
C GLY A 257 20.38 -15.74 0.13
N GLU A 258 20.22 -14.43 -0.07
CA GLU A 258 19.10 -13.63 0.48
C GLU A 258 17.70 -14.16 0.09
N PHE A 259 17.61 -15.02 -0.93
CA PHE A 259 16.36 -15.57 -1.48
C PHE A 259 16.23 -17.09 -1.30
N ALA A 260 17.09 -17.73 -0.51
CA ALA A 260 17.08 -19.18 -0.31
C ALA A 260 15.97 -19.60 0.66
N LEU A 261 14.94 -20.30 0.17
CA LEU A 261 13.95 -20.96 1.01
C LEU A 261 14.37 -22.41 1.25
N HIS A 262 14.45 -22.81 2.52
CA HIS A 262 14.72 -24.20 2.86
C HIS A 262 13.50 -25.09 2.56
N LYS A 263 13.75 -26.36 2.21
CA LYS A 263 12.72 -27.39 1.97
C LYS A 263 11.65 -27.39 3.06
N GLU A 264 12.07 -27.32 4.32
CA GLU A 264 11.20 -27.32 5.50
C GLU A 264 10.28 -26.09 5.54
N GLU A 265 10.79 -24.93 5.14
CA GLU A 265 10.03 -23.69 5.09
C GLU A 265 8.98 -23.68 3.98
N ILE A 266 9.34 -24.18 2.78
CA ILE A 266 8.39 -24.35 1.68
C ILE A 266 7.29 -25.33 2.08
N THR A 267 7.66 -26.44 2.72
CA THR A 267 6.71 -27.45 3.21
C THR A 267 5.77 -26.87 4.27
N GLN A 268 6.28 -26.06 5.21
CA GLN A 268 5.47 -25.39 6.21
C GLN A 268 4.50 -24.38 5.57
N ARG A 269 4.95 -23.61 4.58
CA ARG A 269 4.09 -22.67 3.85
C ARG A 269 2.99 -23.38 3.05
N ILE A 270 3.30 -24.52 2.43
CA ILE A 270 2.28 -25.38 1.78
C ILE A 270 1.26 -25.85 2.83
N GLN A 271 1.72 -26.33 3.98
CA GLN A 271 0.85 -26.81 5.05
C GLN A 271 -0.04 -25.70 5.63
N GLN A 272 0.40 -24.44 5.67
CA GLN A 272 -0.43 -23.30 6.11
C GLN A 272 -1.68 -23.09 5.24
N PHE A 273 -1.67 -23.51 3.97
CA PHE A 273 -2.85 -23.47 3.12
C PHE A 273 -3.88 -24.56 3.46
N TYR A 274 -3.44 -25.65 4.09
CA TYR A 274 -4.28 -26.79 4.50
C TYR A 274 -4.59 -26.80 6.00
N ALA A 275 -3.81 -26.09 6.81
CA ALA A 275 -3.96 -26.01 8.25
C ALA A 275 -5.15 -25.12 8.64
N THR A 276 -6.17 -25.78 9.19
CA THR A 276 -7.40 -25.23 9.77
C THR A 276 -7.19 -24.55 11.10
#